data_AF-A0A1A0HG15-F1
#
_entry.id   AF-A0A1A0HG15-F1
#
_cell.length_a   1.000
_cell.length_b   1.000
_cell.length_c   1.000
_cell.angle_alpha   90.00
_cell.angle_beta   90.00
_cell.angle_gamma   90.00
#
_symmetry.space_group_name_H-M   'P 1'
#
loop_
_entity.id
_entity.type
_entity.pdbx_description
1 polymer ?
#
loop_
_entity_poly.entity_id
_entity_poly.type
_entity_poly.pdbx_seq_one_letter_code
_entity_poly.pdbx_strand_id
1 'polypeptide(L)'
;MSTPAKRRLMRDFKRMQLDAPSGVSALPVPDNVMSWNAVIIGPAETPFEDGTFRLGLQFDEQYPNKPPLVKFLSEMFHPNVYASGELCLDILQNRWSPTYDVSSILTSIQSLLNDPNISSPANVEAANLYKDHRSQYIKRVRETVENSWNEEDDDSDDSDEDEMEEDA
;
A
#
# COMPACT_ATOMS: atom_id res chain seq x y z
N MET A 1 -8.08 27.31 -4.08
CA MET A 1 -9.36 26.82 -4.65
C MET A 1 -9.35 25.29 -4.67
N SER A 2 -10.46 24.62 -4.37
CA SER A 2 -10.54 23.16 -4.38
C SER A 2 -10.68 22.63 -5.82
N THR A 3 -9.71 21.83 -6.27
CA THR A 3 -9.68 21.29 -7.63
C THR A 3 -10.65 20.10 -7.77
N PRO A 4 -11.04 19.70 -9.00
CA PRO A 4 -11.84 18.49 -9.21
C PRO A 4 -11.22 17.24 -8.58
N ALA A 5 -9.89 17.07 -8.68
CA ALA A 5 -9.14 15.97 -8.08
C ALA A 5 -9.26 16.00 -6.54
N LYS A 6 -9.01 17.14 -5.89
CA LYS A 6 -9.17 17.28 -4.44
C LYS A 6 -10.60 17.00 -3.97
N ARG A 7 -11.61 17.48 -4.70
CA ARG A 7 -13.03 17.17 -4.39
C ARG A 7 -13.34 15.67 -4.52
N ARG A 8 -12.76 15.00 -5.52
CA ARG A 8 -12.88 13.54 -5.67
C ARG A 8 -12.23 12.83 -4.50
N LEU A 9 -11.01 13.19 -4.12
CA LEU A 9 -10.27 12.56 -3.01
C LEU A 9 -10.98 12.73 -1.67
N MET A 10 -11.60 13.89 -1.40
CA MET A 10 -12.41 14.06 -0.19
C MET A 10 -13.63 13.12 -0.15
N ARG A 11 -14.21 12.78 -1.31
CA ARG A 11 -15.29 11.80 -1.38
C ARG A 11 -14.77 10.38 -1.14
N ASP A 12 -13.65 10.03 -1.74
CA ASP A 12 -13.00 8.73 -1.52
C ASP A 12 -12.60 8.59 -0.04
N PHE A 13 -12.15 9.66 0.60
CA PHE A 13 -11.81 9.69 2.03
C PHE A 13 -13.04 9.44 2.91
N LYS A 14 -14.13 10.16 2.62
CA LYS A 14 -15.40 9.94 3.31
C LYS A 14 -15.91 8.51 3.12
N ARG A 15 -15.70 7.90 1.96
CA ARG A 15 -16.05 6.50 1.72
C ARG A 15 -15.22 5.57 2.61
N MET A 16 -13.90 5.77 2.66
CA MET A 16 -13.02 4.99 3.55
C MET A 16 -13.40 5.14 5.02
N GLN A 17 -13.82 6.33 5.48
CA GLN A 17 -14.25 6.53 6.87
C GLN A 17 -15.58 5.86 7.23
N LEU A 18 -16.51 5.77 6.27
CA LEU A 18 -17.85 5.26 6.52
C LEU A 18 -17.98 3.76 6.26
N ASP A 19 -17.27 3.25 5.26
CA ASP A 19 -17.44 1.91 4.71
C ASP A 19 -16.10 1.40 4.12
N ALA A 20 -15.06 1.37 4.97
CA ALA A 20 -13.80 0.72 4.61
C ALA A 20 -14.01 -0.80 4.45
N PRO A 21 -13.50 -1.41 3.36
CA PRO A 21 -13.47 -2.86 3.24
C PRO A 21 -12.66 -3.50 4.39
N SER A 22 -13.01 -4.75 4.73
CA SER A 22 -12.33 -5.47 5.81
C SER A 22 -10.84 -5.65 5.53
N GLY A 23 -10.01 -5.37 6.53
CA GLY A 23 -8.56 -5.54 6.45
C GLY A 23 -7.85 -4.52 5.58
N VAL A 24 -8.49 -3.42 5.17
CA VAL A 24 -7.80 -2.29 4.53
C VAL A 24 -8.20 -0.96 5.18
N SER A 25 -7.25 -0.04 5.27
CA SER A 25 -7.49 1.32 5.76
C SER A 25 -6.63 2.31 4.99
N ALA A 26 -7.08 3.55 4.90
CA ALA A 26 -6.29 4.62 4.28
C ALA A 26 -6.72 6.00 4.74
N LEU A 27 -5.74 6.88 4.89
CA LEU A 27 -5.91 8.25 5.34
C LEU A 27 -5.00 9.18 4.52
N PRO A 28 -5.46 10.39 4.16
CA PRO A 28 -4.58 11.42 3.61
C PRO A 28 -3.55 11.85 4.66
N VAL A 29 -2.34 12.16 4.22
CA VAL A 29 -1.31 12.80 5.04
C VAL A 29 -1.82 14.18 5.48
N PRO A 30 -1.54 14.63 6.72
CA PRO A 30 -1.87 15.97 7.18
C PRO A 30 -1.43 17.04 6.17
N ASP A 31 -2.29 18.03 5.93
CA ASP A 31 -2.07 19.16 5.01
C ASP A 31 -1.83 18.82 3.53
N ASN A 32 -1.79 17.54 3.15
CA ASN A 32 -1.62 17.12 1.77
C ASN A 32 -2.55 15.96 1.37
N VAL A 33 -3.76 16.32 0.92
CA VAL A 33 -4.75 15.36 0.40
C VAL A 33 -4.30 14.60 -0.85
N MET A 34 -3.20 15.00 -1.52
CA MET A 34 -2.65 14.28 -2.68
C MET A 34 -1.70 13.14 -2.29
N SER A 35 -1.37 12.99 -1.00
CA SER A 35 -0.55 11.90 -0.49
C SER A 35 -1.32 11.16 0.59
N TRP A 36 -1.36 9.84 0.52
CA TRP A 36 -2.10 9.02 1.47
C TRP A 36 -1.25 7.88 1.98
N ASN A 37 -1.44 7.56 3.25
CA ASN A 37 -0.95 6.34 3.88
C ASN A 37 -2.08 5.34 3.90
N ALA A 38 -1.78 4.09 3.57
CA ALA A 38 -2.73 2.99 3.63
C ALA A 38 -2.10 1.78 4.32
N VAL A 39 -2.95 0.93 4.88
CA VAL A 39 -2.56 -0.33 5.49
C VAL A 39 -3.43 -1.43 4.89
N ILE A 40 -2.80 -2.55 4.55
CA ILE A 40 -3.47 -3.79 4.18
C ILE A 40 -3.05 -4.86 5.18
N ILE A 41 -4.05 -5.44 5.84
CA ILE A 41 -3.89 -6.65 6.64
C ILE A 41 -3.84 -7.83 5.69
N GLY A 42 -2.82 -8.67 5.86
CA GLY A 42 -2.63 -9.88 5.11
C GLY A 42 -3.84 -10.81 5.24
N PRO A 43 -4.43 -11.29 4.11
CA PRO A 43 -5.64 -12.10 4.16
C PRO A 43 -5.43 -13.43 4.87
N ALA A 44 -6.47 -13.89 5.58
CA ALA A 44 -6.50 -15.22 6.18
C ALA A 44 -6.28 -16.32 5.14
N GLU A 45 -5.75 -17.45 5.57
CA GLU A 45 -5.46 -18.62 4.72
C GLU A 45 -4.41 -18.33 3.61
N THR A 46 -3.66 -17.24 3.73
CA THR A 46 -2.52 -16.92 2.87
C THR A 46 -1.22 -16.92 3.67
N PRO A 47 -0.05 -17.05 3.01
CA PRO A 47 1.22 -16.88 3.71
C PRO A 47 1.42 -15.48 4.32
N PHE A 48 0.64 -14.49 3.87
CA PHE A 48 0.66 -13.12 4.35
C PHE A 48 -0.20 -12.88 5.59
N GLU A 49 -1.02 -13.87 5.99
CA GLU A 49 -1.96 -13.77 7.11
C GLU A 49 -1.35 -13.10 8.35
N ASP A 50 -2.10 -12.16 8.93
CA ASP A 50 -1.75 -11.30 10.07
C ASP A 50 -0.61 -10.29 9.86
N GLY A 51 -0.03 -10.20 8.65
CA GLY A 51 0.90 -9.12 8.31
C GLY A 51 0.22 -7.76 8.18
N THR A 52 0.92 -6.70 8.57
CA THR A 52 0.42 -5.31 8.53
C THR A 52 1.23 -4.50 7.52
N PHE A 53 0.83 -4.55 6.25
CA PHE A 53 1.63 -3.97 5.17
C PHE A 53 1.22 -2.53 4.89
N ARG A 54 2.18 -1.60 4.97
CA ARG A 54 1.95 -0.18 4.71
C ARG A 54 2.18 0.17 3.26
N LEU A 55 1.38 1.09 2.74
CA LEU A 55 1.45 1.59 1.37
C LEU A 55 1.38 3.11 1.34
N GLY A 56 2.10 3.69 0.39
CA GLY A 56 1.99 5.10 0.01
C GLY A 56 1.22 5.21 -1.30
N LEU A 57 0.21 6.09 -1.34
CA LEU A 57 -0.51 6.46 -2.55
C LEU A 57 -0.23 7.94 -2.86
N GLN A 58 0.18 8.22 -4.09
CA GLN A 58 0.46 9.57 -4.56
C GLN A 58 -0.44 9.90 -5.76
N PHE A 59 -1.24 10.95 -5.58
CA PHE A 59 -2.19 11.45 -6.56
C PHE A 59 -1.66 12.71 -7.24
N ASP A 60 -2.18 13.01 -8.43
CA ASP A 60 -1.97 14.28 -9.11
C ASP A 60 -3.31 14.95 -9.46
N GLU A 61 -3.25 16.14 -10.06
CA GLU A 61 -4.45 16.89 -10.47
C GLU A 61 -5.24 16.22 -11.62
N GLN A 62 -4.70 15.14 -12.21
CA GLN A 62 -5.38 14.36 -13.24
C GLN A 62 -6.24 13.24 -12.64
N TYR A 63 -6.18 12.99 -11.33
CA TYR A 63 -7.07 12.04 -10.67
C TYR A 63 -8.55 12.50 -10.78
N PRO A 64 -9.50 11.60 -11.13
CA PRO A 64 -9.38 10.15 -11.34
C PRO A 64 -9.17 9.73 -12.80
N ASN A 65 -8.89 10.66 -13.72
CA ASN A 65 -8.62 10.31 -15.12
C ASN A 65 -7.30 9.53 -15.29
N LYS A 66 -6.34 9.78 -14.40
CA LYS A 66 -5.13 8.95 -14.24
C LYS A 66 -5.13 8.24 -12.88
N PRO A 67 -4.56 7.02 -12.81
CA PRO A 67 -4.38 6.31 -11.55
C PRO A 67 -3.39 7.05 -10.64
N PRO A 68 -3.47 6.87 -9.31
CA PRO A 68 -2.36 7.23 -8.44
C PRO A 68 -1.15 6.33 -8.67
N LEU A 69 0.02 6.82 -8.28
CA LEU A 69 1.17 5.95 -8.02
C LEU A 69 0.94 5.26 -6.67
N VAL A 70 1.18 3.95 -6.62
CA VAL A 70 1.02 3.14 -5.40
C VAL A 70 2.27 2.30 -5.21
N LYS A 71 2.80 2.28 -3.99
CA LYS A 71 3.90 1.41 -3.60
C LYS A 71 3.72 0.91 -2.17
N PHE A 72 4.22 -0.28 -1.90
CA PHE A 72 4.47 -0.73 -0.55
C PHE A 72 5.61 0.09 0.06
N LEU A 73 5.42 0.49 1.31
CA LEU A 73 6.47 1.06 2.16
C LEU A 73 7.14 -0.04 2.97
N SER A 74 6.36 -1.03 3.40
CA SER A 74 6.87 -2.22 4.06
C SER A 74 7.63 -3.12 3.10
N GLU A 75 8.59 -3.88 3.63
CA GLU A 75 9.30 -4.90 2.85
C GLU A 75 8.32 -5.98 2.35
N MET A 76 8.42 -6.33 1.06
CA MET A 76 7.52 -7.30 0.42
C MET A 76 8.26 -8.38 -0.34
N PHE A 77 7.82 -9.63 -0.15
CA PHE A 77 8.24 -10.77 -0.96
C PHE A 77 7.06 -11.35 -1.74
N HIS A 78 6.73 -10.73 -2.87
CA HIS A 78 5.54 -11.08 -3.66
C HIS A 78 5.83 -11.09 -5.17
N PRO A 79 5.32 -12.06 -5.96
CA PRO A 79 5.60 -12.15 -7.40
C PRO A 79 5.31 -10.87 -8.21
N ASN A 80 4.30 -10.10 -7.80
CA ASN A 80 3.86 -8.87 -8.48
C ASN A 80 4.35 -7.56 -7.83
N VAL A 81 5.26 -7.61 -6.86
CA VAL A 81 5.83 -6.42 -6.21
C VAL A 81 7.32 -6.34 -6.53
N TYR A 82 7.79 -5.18 -6.99
CA TYR A 82 9.20 -4.91 -7.25
C TYR A 82 9.95 -4.68 -5.94
N ALA A 83 11.28 -4.81 -5.95
CA ALA A 83 12.12 -4.48 -4.80
C ALA A 83 11.99 -3.01 -4.35
N SER A 84 11.54 -2.11 -5.24
CA SER A 84 11.21 -0.71 -4.92
C SER A 84 9.90 -0.53 -4.13
N GLY A 85 9.12 -1.60 -3.94
CA GLY A 85 7.76 -1.57 -3.39
C GLY A 85 6.67 -1.27 -4.42
N GLU A 86 7.03 -0.84 -5.63
CA GLU A 86 6.06 -0.64 -6.72
C GLU A 86 5.39 -1.97 -7.10
N LEU A 87 4.14 -1.89 -7.59
CA LEU A 87 3.36 -3.07 -7.96
C LEU A 87 3.04 -3.13 -9.45
N CYS A 88 3.10 -4.33 -9.99
CA CYS A 88 2.58 -4.65 -11.32
C CYS A 88 1.12 -5.09 -11.20
N LEU A 89 0.20 -4.11 -11.21
CA LEU A 89 -1.23 -4.32 -11.22
C LEU A 89 -1.87 -3.56 -12.39
N ASP A 90 -2.57 -4.30 -13.25
CA ASP A 90 -3.14 -3.80 -14.50
C ASP A 90 -4.15 -2.67 -14.34
N ILE A 91 -4.95 -2.67 -13.26
CA ILE A 91 -5.91 -1.59 -13.00
C ILE A 91 -5.19 -0.28 -12.69
N LEU A 92 -3.94 -0.30 -12.24
CA LEU A 92 -3.11 0.90 -12.06
C LEU A 92 -2.32 1.27 -13.32
N GLN A 93 -2.52 0.53 -14.41
CA GLN A 93 -1.82 0.72 -15.68
C GLN A 93 -2.84 0.85 -16.82
N ASN A 94 -2.88 -0.13 -17.71
CA ASN A 94 -3.67 -0.11 -18.95
C ASN A 94 -5.17 -0.43 -18.73
N ARG A 95 -5.56 -0.95 -17.57
CA ARG A 95 -6.97 -1.23 -17.22
C ARG A 95 -7.56 -0.21 -16.23
N TRP A 96 -6.89 0.93 -16.02
CA TRP A 96 -7.43 2.00 -15.19
C TRP A 96 -8.74 2.55 -15.74
N SER A 97 -9.67 2.81 -14.82
CA SER A 97 -10.95 3.47 -15.08
C SER A 97 -11.19 4.53 -14.01
N PRO A 98 -11.69 5.73 -14.37
CA PRO A 98 -12.05 6.78 -13.41
C PRO A 98 -13.16 6.40 -12.41
N THR A 99 -13.78 5.24 -12.60
CA THR A 99 -14.75 4.64 -11.67
C THR A 99 -14.07 4.03 -10.44
N TYR A 100 -12.80 3.64 -10.52
CA TYR A 100 -12.05 3.18 -9.37
C TYR A 100 -11.81 4.32 -8.37
N ASP A 101 -11.82 3.96 -7.10
CA ASP A 101 -11.48 4.79 -5.96
C ASP A 101 -10.48 4.08 -5.03
N VAL A 102 -10.03 4.78 -3.99
CA VAL A 102 -9.07 4.27 -3.00
C VAL A 102 -9.49 2.90 -2.43
N SER A 103 -10.78 2.74 -2.10
CA SER A 103 -11.34 1.48 -1.59
C SER A 103 -11.15 0.33 -2.57
N SER A 104 -11.53 0.53 -3.84
CA SER A 104 -11.38 -0.49 -4.88
C SER A 104 -9.91 -0.82 -5.18
N ILE A 105 -9.02 0.18 -5.17
CA ILE A 105 -7.57 -0.02 -5.37
C ILE A 105 -7.02 -0.94 -4.28
N LEU A 106 -7.25 -0.62 -3.02
CA LEU A 106 -6.72 -1.38 -1.89
C LEU A 106 -7.30 -2.80 -1.84
N THR A 107 -8.58 -2.96 -2.16
CA THR A 107 -9.22 -4.28 -2.25
C THR A 107 -8.59 -5.13 -3.37
N SER A 108 -8.28 -4.53 -4.51
CA SER A 108 -7.58 -5.25 -5.60
C SER A 108 -6.15 -5.63 -5.23
N ILE A 109 -5.43 -4.77 -4.50
CA ILE A 109 -4.08 -5.10 -3.99
C ILE A 109 -4.16 -6.23 -2.95
N GLN A 110 -5.11 -6.18 -2.02
CA GLN A 110 -5.34 -7.25 -1.05
C GLN A 110 -5.69 -8.58 -1.74
N SER A 111 -6.51 -8.54 -2.79
CA SER A 111 -6.84 -9.72 -3.60
C SER A 111 -5.61 -10.30 -4.31
N LEU A 112 -4.68 -9.44 -4.74
CA LEU A 112 -3.43 -9.85 -5.38
C LEU A 112 -2.52 -10.66 -4.44
N LEU A 113 -2.54 -10.37 -3.14
CA LEU A 113 -1.81 -11.16 -2.12
C LEU A 113 -2.33 -12.61 -2.02
N ASN A 114 -3.61 -12.81 -2.28
CA ASN A 114 -4.25 -14.12 -2.26
C ASN A 114 -3.99 -14.91 -3.56
N ASP A 115 -4.11 -14.25 -4.72
CA ASP A 115 -3.93 -14.87 -6.04
C ASP A 115 -2.87 -14.14 -6.88
N PRO A 116 -1.57 -14.48 -6.71
CA PRO A 116 -0.50 -13.81 -7.43
C PRO A 116 -0.45 -14.20 -8.90
N ASN A 117 -0.20 -13.22 -9.76
CA ASN A 117 0.01 -13.44 -11.19
C ASN A 117 1.49 -13.77 -11.48
N ILE A 118 1.78 -15.06 -11.70
CA ILE A 118 3.13 -15.55 -12.01
C ILE A 118 3.49 -15.54 -13.51
N SER A 119 2.58 -15.11 -14.40
CA SER A 119 2.85 -15.10 -15.85
C SER A 119 3.78 -13.99 -16.31
N SER A 120 3.77 -12.84 -15.60
CA SER A 120 4.65 -11.70 -15.83
C SER A 120 5.06 -11.11 -14.47
N PRO A 121 5.99 -11.77 -13.75
CA PRO A 121 6.32 -11.38 -12.40
C PRO A 121 7.24 -10.15 -12.36
N ALA A 122 6.97 -9.26 -11.40
CA ALA A 122 7.86 -8.18 -11.00
C ALA A 122 9.05 -8.71 -10.19
N ASN A 123 8.81 -9.73 -9.37
CA ASN A 123 9.83 -10.45 -8.62
C ASN A 123 9.92 -11.90 -9.12
N VAL A 124 10.93 -12.15 -9.96
CA VAL A 124 11.16 -13.45 -10.60
C VAL A 124 11.52 -14.53 -9.57
N GLU A 125 12.25 -14.17 -8.50
CA GLU A 125 12.60 -15.11 -7.43
C GLU A 125 11.34 -15.58 -6.69
N ALA A 126 10.49 -14.64 -6.26
CA ALA A 126 9.23 -14.94 -5.60
C ALA A 126 8.33 -15.82 -6.47
N ALA A 127 8.24 -15.55 -7.77
CA ALA A 127 7.45 -16.35 -8.71
C ALA A 127 7.99 -17.79 -8.87
N ASN A 128 9.31 -17.96 -8.99
CA ASN A 128 9.94 -19.27 -9.09
C ASN A 128 9.76 -20.09 -7.79
N LEU A 129 9.97 -19.46 -6.63
CA LEU A 129 9.73 -20.13 -5.34
C LEU A 129 8.25 -20.46 -5.15
N TYR A 130 7.34 -19.56 -5.54
CA TYR A 130 5.89 -19.82 -5.48
C TYR A 130 5.51 -21.08 -6.26
N LYS A 131 6.07 -21.25 -7.46
CA LYS A 131 5.78 -22.36 -8.37
C LYS A 131 6.48 -23.66 -7.98
N ASP A 132 7.79 -23.60 -7.72
CA ASP A 132 8.64 -24.80 -7.64
C ASP A 132 9.00 -25.17 -6.18
N HIS A 133 8.97 -24.20 -5.25
CA HIS A 133 9.47 -24.38 -3.87
C HIS A 133 8.56 -23.71 -2.83
N ARG A 134 7.29 -24.13 -2.79
CA ARG A 134 6.23 -23.48 -1.99
C ARG A 134 6.59 -23.29 -0.51
N SER A 135 7.29 -24.23 0.11
CA SER A 135 7.72 -24.11 1.51
C SER A 135 8.74 -22.98 1.73
N GLN A 136 9.68 -22.80 0.81
CA GLN A 136 10.66 -21.71 0.88
C GLN A 136 10.01 -20.36 0.61
N TYR A 137 9.07 -20.31 -0.35
CA TYR A 137 8.25 -19.13 -0.57
C TYR A 137 7.51 -18.71 0.70
N ILE A 138 6.79 -19.66 1.33
CA ILE A 138 6.06 -19.38 2.57
C ILE A 138 6.99 -18.86 3.66
N LYS A 139 8.17 -19.48 3.83
CA LYS A 139 9.16 -19.03 4.81
C LYS A 139 9.56 -17.57 4.57
N ARG A 140 9.90 -17.21 3.33
CA ARG A 140 10.28 -15.84 2.93
C ARG A 140 9.14 -14.84 3.14
N VAL A 141 7.90 -15.21 2.83
CA VAL A 141 6.75 -14.35 3.10
C VAL A 141 6.53 -14.15 4.60
N ARG A 142 6.69 -15.20 5.41
CA ARG A 142 6.56 -15.10 6.86
C ARG A 142 7.62 -14.18 7.48
N GLU A 143 8.84 -14.17 6.94
CA GLU A 143 9.87 -13.18 7.30
C GLU A 143 9.35 -11.74 7.07
N THR A 144 8.68 -11.46 5.94
CA THR A 144 8.10 -10.12 5.69
C THR A 144 6.90 -9.79 6.58
N VAL A 145 6.11 -10.79 6.99
CA VAL A 145 5.01 -10.62 7.95
C VAL A 145 5.57 -10.19 9.31
N GLU A 146 6.57 -10.91 9.81
CA GLU A 146 7.24 -10.59 11.08
C GLU A 146 7.88 -9.20 11.05
N ASN A 147 8.56 -8.84 9.94
CA ASN A 147 9.15 -7.52 9.77
C ASN A 147 8.10 -6.41 9.82
N SER A 148 6.93 -6.62 9.21
CA SER A 148 5.85 -5.61 9.14
C SER A 148 5.34 -5.15 10.51
N TRP A 149 5.51 -5.95 11.56
CA TRP A 149 5.12 -5.57 12.93
C TRP A 149 6.15 -4.69 13.62
N ASN A 150 7.42 -4.77 13.24
CA ASN A 150 8.50 -4.02 13.87
C ASN A 150 8.68 -2.62 13.26
N GLU A 151 8.06 -2.34 12.12
CA GLU A 151 8.22 -1.05 11.47
C GLU A 151 7.34 0.06 12.10
N GLU A 152 6.53 -0.24 13.11
CA GLU A 152 5.64 0.72 13.80
C GLU A 152 6.39 1.71 14.72
N ASP A 153 7.65 1.46 15.07
CA ASP A 153 8.38 2.19 16.12
C ASP A 153 9.21 3.41 15.64
N ASP A 154 9.33 3.66 14.34
CA ASP A 154 10.31 4.63 13.79
C ASP A 154 9.76 6.05 13.48
N ASP A 155 8.46 6.28 13.67
CA ASP A 155 7.78 7.56 13.33
C ASP A 155 7.58 8.51 14.54
N SER A 156 8.13 8.21 15.72
CA SER A 156 7.82 8.94 16.97
C SER A 156 8.91 9.85 17.56
N ASP A 157 10.04 10.12 16.88
CA ASP A 157 11.19 10.76 17.56
C ASP A 157 11.80 11.98 16.82
N ASP A 158 10.97 12.93 16.36
CA ASP A 158 11.48 14.18 15.75
C ASP A 158 10.70 15.45 16.13
N SER A 159 10.16 15.50 17.35
CA SER A 159 9.58 16.73 17.88
C SER A 159 9.77 16.82 19.39
N ASP A 160 10.99 17.11 19.84
CA ASP A 160 11.30 17.71 21.16
C ASP A 160 12.77 18.20 21.26
N GLU A 161 13.31 18.86 20.23
CA GLU A 161 14.55 19.65 20.35
C GLU A 161 14.34 21.10 19.88
N ASP A 162 13.48 21.85 20.56
CA ASP A 162 13.44 23.31 20.45
C ASP A 162 12.88 23.93 21.75
N GLU A 163 13.59 23.78 22.87
CA GLU A 163 13.45 24.69 24.02
C GLU A 163 14.64 24.52 24.98
N MET A 164 15.66 25.38 24.82
CA MET A 164 16.40 26.09 25.88
C MET A 164 17.77 26.57 25.37
N GLU A 165 17.88 27.87 25.08
CA GLU A 165 18.86 28.79 25.67
C GLU A 165 18.83 30.14 24.93
N GLU A 166 17.81 30.96 25.23
CA GLU A 166 18.02 32.40 25.34
C GLU A 166 18.61 32.64 26.73
N ASP A 167 19.92 32.89 26.82
CA ASP A 167 20.53 33.83 27.76
C ASP A 167 22.06 33.83 27.61
N ALA A 168 22.59 34.75 26.79
CA ALA A 168 23.93 35.35 26.94
C ALA A 168 24.06 36.66 26.16
#